data_AF-A0A3D4EA80-F1
#
_entry.id   AF-A0A3D4EA80-F1
#
_cell.length_a   1.000
_cell.length_b   1.000
_cell.length_c   1.000
_cell.angle_alpha   90.00
_cell.angle_beta   90.00
_cell.angle_gamma   90.00
#
_symmetry.space_group_name_H-M   'P 1'
#
loop_
_entity.id
_entity.type
_entity.pdbx_description
1 polymer ?
#
loop_
_entity_poly.entity_id
_entity_poly.type
_entity_poly.pdbx_seq_one_letter_code
_entity_poly.pdbx_strand_id
1 'polypeptide(L)' 'EDTYKSLFGKDLKITATHGGLECAIMGAKYPNWEMVSIGPDILYPHSPDERVNIASVAETWKFLVAVLENIPEK' A
#
# COMPACT_ATOMS: atom_id res chain seq x y z
N GLU A 1 4.31 1.74 10.46
CA GLU A 1 3.21 2.58 10.99
C GLU A 1 3.67 4.00 11.27
N ASP A 2 4.82 4.19 11.92
CA ASP A 2 5.39 5.49 12.30
C ASP A 2 5.57 6.48 11.14
N THR A 3 6.07 6.04 9.99
CA THR A 3 6.20 6.88 8.79
C THR A 3 4.85 7.46 8.34
N TYR A 4 3.79 6.64 8.33
CA TYR A 4 2.46 7.08 7.93
C TYR A 4 1.86 8.08 8.94
N LYS A 5 2.01 7.77 10.24
CA LYS A 5 1.56 8.64 11.32
C LYS A 5 2.26 9.99 11.31
N SER A 6 3.55 10.01 11.02
CA SER A 6 4.35 11.24 10.91
C SER A 6 3.92 12.11 9.73
N LEU A 7 3.58 11.50 8.59
CA LEU A 7 3.15 12.24 7.40
C LEU A 7 1.72 12.80 7.51
N PHE A 8 0.80 12.01 8.08
CA PHE A 8 -0.64 12.29 7.97
C PHE A 8 -1.32 12.55 9.31
N GLY A 9 -0.60 12.46 10.43
CA GLY A 9 -1.13 12.68 11.78
C GLY A 9 -2.19 11.65 12.22
N LYS A 10 -2.32 10.54 11.49
CA LYS A 10 -3.33 9.50 11.70
C LYS A 10 -2.69 8.11 11.65
N ASP A 11 -3.25 7.17 12.41
CA ASP A 11 -2.75 5.79 12.42
C ASP A 11 -3.06 5.09 11.09
N LEU A 12 -2.09 4.28 10.62
CA LEU A 12 -2.27 3.45 9.42
C LEU A 12 -3.25 2.32 9.74
N LYS A 13 -4.32 2.20 8.93
CA LYS A 13 -5.24 1.08 9.05
C LYS A 13 -4.65 -0.16 8.37
N ILE A 14 -4.28 -1.15 9.16
CA ILE A 14 -3.80 -2.46 8.68
C ILE A 14 -4.99 -3.40 8.50
N THR A 15 -5.11 -4.01 7.32
CA THR A 15 -6.22 -4.92 7.00
C THR A 15 -5.75 -6.08 6.13
N ALA A 16 -6.49 -7.19 6.19
CA ALA A 16 -6.47 -8.21 5.15
C ALA A 16 -7.69 -8.03 4.25
N THR A 17 -7.53 -8.28 2.94
CA THR A 17 -8.64 -8.24 1.98
C THR A 17 -9.15 -9.65 1.68
N HIS A 18 -10.44 -9.79 1.44
CA HIS A 18 -11.03 -11.02 0.90
C HIS A 18 -11.00 -10.97 -0.63
N GLY A 19 -9.79 -10.93 -1.18
CA GLY A 19 -9.50 -10.86 -2.61
C GLY A 19 -8.13 -11.44 -2.91
N GLY A 20 -7.88 -11.80 -4.17
CA GLY A 20 -6.58 -12.32 -4.59
C GLY A 20 -5.57 -11.20 -4.76
N LEU A 21 -4.41 -11.32 -4.09
CA LEU A 21 -3.23 -10.49 -4.31
C LEU A 21 -2.04 -11.38 -4.66
N GLU A 22 -1.20 -10.92 -5.58
CA GLU A 22 0.02 -11.63 -5.97
C GLU A 22 0.99 -11.80 -4.80
N CYS A 23 0.91 -10.96 -3.75
CA CYS A 23 1.68 -11.12 -2.52
C CYS A 23 1.55 -12.52 -1.90
N ALA A 24 0.39 -13.17 -2.00
CA ALA A 24 0.22 -14.53 -1.49
C ALA A 24 1.07 -15.55 -2.27
N ILE A 25 1.10 -15.43 -3.60
CA ILE A 25 1.90 -16.29 -4.48
C ILE A 25 3.39 -16.01 -4.29
N MET A 26 3.76 -14.73 -4.20
CA MET A 26 5.14 -14.30 -4.01
C MET A 26 5.67 -14.75 -2.65
N GLY A 27 4.89 -14.64 -1.57
CA GLY A 27 5.28 -15.07 -0.23
C GLY A 27 5.47 -16.58 -0.12
N ALA A 28 4.65 -17.36 -0.83
CA ALA A 28 4.83 -18.81 -0.91
C ALA A 28 6.16 -19.18 -1.61
N LYS A 29 6.57 -18.40 -2.62
CA LYS A 29 7.81 -18.63 -3.37
C LYS A 29 9.05 -18.08 -2.64
N TYR A 30 8.92 -16.95 -1.95
CA TYR A 30 10.00 -16.24 -1.27
C TYR A 30 9.65 -16.10 0.23
N PRO A 31 9.79 -17.17 1.03
CA PRO A 31 9.29 -17.21 2.41
C PRO A 31 9.99 -16.26 3.37
N ASN A 32 11.16 -15.75 2.99
CA ASN A 32 11.94 -14.81 3.80
C ASN A 32 11.66 -13.34 3.45
N TRP A 33 10.74 -13.05 2.53
CA TRP A 33 10.41 -11.68 2.17
C TRP A 33 9.37 -11.11 3.15
N GLU A 34 9.69 -9.96 3.72
CA GLU A 34 8.71 -9.10 4.38
C GLU A 34 8.01 -8.26 3.31
N MET A 35 6.68 -8.29 3.28
CA MET A 35 5.91 -7.67 2.21
C MET A 35 4.70 -6.92 2.75
N VAL A 36 4.36 -5.84 2.06
CA VAL A 36 3.13 -5.07 2.26
C VAL A 36 2.55 -4.70 0.89
N SER A 37 1.22 -4.57 0.82
CA SER A 37 0.52 -4.03 -0.33
C SER A 37 -0.12 -2.69 0.06
N ILE A 38 0.09 -1.66 -0.75
CA ILE A 38 -0.47 -0.31 -0.58
C ILE A 38 -0.91 0.22 -1.94
N GLY A 39 -1.86 1.15 -1.96
CA GLY A 39 -2.35 1.76 -3.20
C GLY A 39 -3.28 2.94 -2.94
N PRO A 40 -3.65 3.69 -4.00
CA PRO A 40 -4.65 4.74 -3.91
C PRO A 40 -6.06 4.16 -3.83
N ASP A 41 -7.02 5.02 -3.50
CA ASP A 41 -8.44 4.66 -3.53
C ASP A 41 -8.93 4.51 -4.98
N ILE A 42 -9.26 3.28 -5.35
CA ILE A 42 -9.88 2.91 -6.64
C ILE A 42 -11.27 2.38 -6.35
N LEU A 43 -12.27 2.89 -7.09
CA LEU A 43 -13.65 2.47 -6.97
C LEU A 43 -14.10 1.76 -8.24
N TYR A 44 -14.89 0.70 -8.06
CA TYR A 44 -15.45 -0.15 -9.12
C TYR A 44 -14.40 -0.72 -10.10
N PRO A 45 -13.26 -1.24 -9.61
CA PRO A 45 -12.29 -1.88 -10.48
C PRO A 45 -12.95 -3.00 -11.30
N HIS A 46 -12.48 -3.20 -12.53
CA HIS A 46 -13.00 -4.19 -13.48
C HIS A 46 -14.40 -3.90 -14.04
N SER A 47 -14.87 -2.66 -13.93
CA SER A 47 -16.12 -2.20 -14.55
C SER A 47 -15.87 -1.00 -15.46
N PRO A 48 -16.78 -0.68 -16.40
CA PRO A 48 -16.70 0.58 -17.14
C PRO A 48 -16.76 1.84 -16.27
N ASP A 49 -17.21 1.72 -15.02
CA ASP A 49 -17.30 2.80 -14.04
C ASP A 49 -16.03 2.96 -13.20
N GLU A 50 -14.98 2.19 -13.50
CA GLU A 50 -13.69 2.22 -12.82
C GLU A 50 -13.10 3.63 -12.81
N ARG A 51 -12.75 4.09 -11.61
CA ARG A 51 -12.17 5.42 -11.41
C ARG A 51 -11.28 5.46 -10.18
N VAL A 52 -10.32 6.38 -10.23
CA VAL A 52 -9.35 6.61 -9.16
C VAL A 52 -9.54 7.99 -8.55
N ASN A 53 -9.35 8.10 -7.23
CA ASN A 53 -9.33 9.38 -6.54
C ASN A 53 -7.97 10.07 -6.73
N ILE A 54 -7.94 11.23 -7.40
CA ILE A 54 -6.69 11.94 -7.73
C ILE A 54 -5.90 12.35 -6.47
N ALA A 55 -6.59 12.77 -5.40
CA ALA A 55 -5.93 13.19 -4.17
C ALA A 55 -5.26 12.00 -3.45
N SER A 56 -5.90 10.83 -3.44
CA SER A 56 -5.33 9.64 -2.81
C SER A 56 -4.08 9.14 -3.56
N VAL A 57 -4.00 9.32 -4.89
CA VAL A 57 -2.76 9.04 -5.65
C VAL A 57 -1.59 9.86 -5.13
N ALA A 58 -1.80 11.16 -4.89
CA ALA A 58 -0.75 12.03 -4.35
C ALA A 58 -0.34 11.63 -2.93
N GLU A 59 -1.28 11.20 -2.09
CA GLU A 59 -1.00 10.69 -0.74
C GLU A 59 -0.20 9.38 -0.80
N THR A 60 -0.62 8.42 -1.65
CA THR A 60 0.09 7.15 -1.86
C THR A 60 1.51 7.40 -2.35
N TRP A 61 1.71 8.33 -3.29
CA TRP A 61 3.05 8.68 -3.78
C TRP A 61 3.94 9.23 -2.68
N LYS A 62 3.45 10.19 -1.88
CA LYS A 62 4.19 10.73 -0.73
C LYS A 62 4.57 9.64 0.26
N PHE A 63 3.64 8.72 0.55
CA PHE A 63 3.89 7.63 1.47
C PHE A 63 4.92 6.64 0.91
N LEU A 64 4.82 6.28 -0.37
CA LEU A 64 5.78 5.40 -1.03
C LEU A 64 7.21 5.96 -0.95
N VAL A 65 7.40 7.23 -1.30
CA VAL A 65 8.72 7.88 -1.23
C VAL A 65 9.26 7.87 0.19
N ALA A 66 8.44 8.28 1.17
CA ALA A 66 8.87 8.31 2.56
C ALA A 66 9.21 6.92 3.11
N VAL A 67 8.49 5.87 2.70
CA VAL A 67 8.83 4.48 3.08
C VAL A 67 10.20 4.11 2.52
N LEU A 68 10.45 4.40 1.24
CA LEU A 68 11.74 4.11 0.59
C LEU A 68 12.91 4.85 1.24
N GLU A 69 12.72 6.12 1.60
CA GLU A 69 13.74 6.92 2.29
C GLU A 69 14.07 6.42 3.70
N ASN A 70 13.11 5.75 4.36
CA ASN A 70 13.26 5.24 5.72
C ASN A 70 13.51 3.72 5.78
N ILE A 71 13.88 3.08 4.67
CA ILE A 71 14.32 1.67 4.70
C ILE A 71 15.61 1.58 5.54
N PRO A 72 15.67 0.71 6.56
CA PRO A 72 16.86 0.57 7.39
C PRO A 72 18.05 0.01 6.61
N GLU A 73 19.26 0.38 7.02
CA GLU A 73 20.47 -0.28 6.56
C GLU A 73 20.50 -1.76 7.02
N LYS A 74 21.13 -2.61 6.21
CA LYS A 74 21.24 -4.05 6.47
C LYS A 74 22.18 -4.39 7.61
#